data_AF-A0A528HBP3-F1
#
_entry.id   AF-A0A528HBP3-F1
#
_cell.length_a   1.000
_cell.length_b   1.000
_cell.length_c   1.000
_cell.angle_alpha   90.00
_cell.angle_beta   90.00
_cell.angle_gamma   90.00
#
_symmetry.space_group_name_H-M   'P 1'
#
loop_
_entity.id
_entity.type
_entity.pdbx_description
1 polymer ?
#
loop_
_entity_poly.entity_id
_entity_poly.type
_entity_poly.pdbx_seq_one_letter_code
_entity_poly.pdbx_strand_id
1 'polypeptide(L)'
;GIQLPQGDDAMSPEEILGLKLFIGKANCVTCHTGPRFSDGSFHNTGVPPVANLPPDRGRMDAVAQVEADPFNCFGAFRDGDASACGELRFMVKAGPELVRAYKTPSLRGAATRPPYMHAGQFSSLDEVVAHYSKAPASVEGVSEVHPLQLSNRERAALVAFLKTLAE
;
A
#
# COMPACT_ATOMS: atom_id res chain seq x y z
N GLY A 1 17.04 5.26 29.36
CA GLY A 1 17.10 6.46 28.51
C GLY A 1 16.75 6.05 27.11
N ILE A 2 15.81 6.72 26.46
CA ILE A 2 15.51 6.47 25.05
C ILE A 2 16.73 6.97 24.28
N GLN A 3 17.47 6.05 23.67
CA GLN A 3 18.54 6.39 22.74
C GLN A 3 17.88 7.09 21.54
N LEU A 4 18.09 8.40 21.42
CA LEU A 4 17.72 9.10 20.19
C LEU A 4 18.56 8.51 19.05
N PRO A 5 17.96 8.20 17.88
CA PRO A 5 18.73 7.72 16.75
C PRO A 5 19.80 8.76 16.40
N GLN A 6 21.05 8.28 16.26
CA GLN A 6 22.18 9.14 15.92
C GLN A 6 21.99 9.68 14.51
N GLY A 7 21.61 10.95 14.41
CA GLY A 7 21.63 11.72 13.18
C GLY A 7 23.06 12.17 12.90
N ASP A 8 23.56 11.87 11.71
CA ASP A 8 23.96 12.89 10.73
C ASP A 8 24.82 12.33 9.57
N ASP A 9 25.09 11.00 9.55
CA ASP A 9 25.69 10.29 8.40
C ASP A 9 24.70 9.34 7.67
N ALA A 10 23.39 9.41 7.95
CA ALA A 10 22.48 8.29 7.72
C ALA A 10 21.87 8.17 6.30
N MET A 11 21.87 9.23 5.50
CA MET A 11 21.27 9.22 4.15
C MET A 11 22.08 10.10 3.20
N SER A 12 22.37 9.57 2.02
CA SER A 12 22.97 10.29 0.90
C SER A 12 22.06 11.44 0.41
N PRO A 13 22.61 12.43 -0.31
CA PRO A 13 21.81 13.50 -0.90
C PRO A 13 20.66 13.01 -1.79
N GLU A 14 20.84 11.87 -2.46
CA GLU A 14 19.82 11.27 -3.32
C GLU A 14 18.69 10.63 -2.50
N GLU A 15 19.01 9.97 -1.39
CA GLU A 15 18.01 9.41 -0.46
C GLU A 15 17.25 10.52 0.27
N ILE A 16 17.91 11.61 0.64
CA ILE A 16 17.27 12.81 1.20
C ILE A 16 16.33 13.45 0.17
N LEU A 17 16.73 13.53 -1.09
CA LEU A 17 15.85 13.98 -2.17
C LEU A 17 14.63 13.06 -2.30
N GLY A 18 14.84 11.75 -2.25
CA GLY A 18 13.76 10.75 -2.27
C GLY A 18 12.77 10.94 -1.13
N LEU A 19 13.25 11.13 0.11
CA LEU A 19 12.41 11.42 1.27
C LEU A 19 11.60 12.72 1.09
N LYS A 20 12.24 13.79 0.58
CA LYS A 20 11.55 15.05 0.29
C LYS A 20 10.45 14.89 -0.76
N LEU A 21 10.69 14.10 -1.79
CA LEU A 21 9.69 13.79 -2.81
C LEU A 21 8.54 12.96 -2.22
N PHE A 22 8.87 11.94 -1.43
CA PHE A 22 7.92 11.04 -0.77
C PHE A 22 6.91 11.80 0.10
N ILE A 23 7.40 12.79 0.85
CA ILE A 23 6.57 13.64 1.72
C ILE A 23 5.88 14.76 0.91
N GLY A 24 6.59 15.34 -0.06
CA GLY A 24 6.14 16.51 -0.81
C GLY A 24 5.51 16.15 -2.15
N LYS A 25 6.23 16.45 -3.24
CA LYS A 25 5.72 16.40 -4.62
C LYS A 25 5.04 15.08 -4.99
N ALA A 26 5.62 13.94 -4.60
CA ALA A 26 5.08 12.63 -4.95
C ALA A 26 3.94 12.19 -4.01
N ASN A 27 3.78 12.87 -2.87
CA ASN A 27 2.70 12.71 -1.90
C ASN A 27 2.44 11.26 -1.44
N CYS A 28 3.48 10.41 -1.50
CA CYS A 28 3.40 9.00 -1.10
C CYS A 28 3.00 8.86 0.38
N VAL A 29 3.39 9.84 1.19
CA VAL A 29 3.08 9.91 2.62
C VAL A 29 1.58 9.93 2.92
N THR A 30 0.69 10.32 1.98
CA THR A 30 -0.75 10.38 2.25
C THR A 30 -1.34 9.01 2.60
N CYS A 31 -0.87 7.93 1.96
CA CYS A 31 -1.28 6.56 2.29
C CYS A 31 -0.21 5.85 3.13
N HIS A 32 1.07 6.08 2.83
CA HIS A 32 2.18 5.47 3.53
C HIS A 32 2.65 6.30 4.73
N THR A 33 1.76 6.44 5.72
CA THR A 33 1.96 7.27 6.92
C THR A 33 2.57 6.51 8.11
N GLY A 34 3.07 7.28 9.08
CA GLY A 34 3.37 6.79 10.43
C GLY A 34 4.54 5.80 10.50
N PRO A 35 4.75 5.18 11.68
CA PRO A 35 5.90 4.32 11.90
C PRO A 35 5.94 3.11 10.99
N ARG A 36 4.82 2.64 10.45
CA ARG A 36 4.76 1.48 9.55
C ARG A 36 4.80 1.85 8.07
N PHE A 37 4.77 3.14 7.72
CA PHE A 37 4.59 3.59 6.33
C PHE A 37 3.34 2.95 5.70
N SER A 38 2.24 2.99 6.44
CA SER A 38 0.92 2.47 6.05
C SER A 38 -0.12 3.06 6.98
N ASP A 39 -1.21 3.53 6.41
CA ASP A 39 -2.39 4.01 7.13
C ASP A 39 -3.34 2.87 7.55
N GLY A 40 -3.09 1.65 7.08
CA GLY A 40 -3.95 0.48 7.34
C GLY A 40 -5.25 0.46 6.53
N SER A 41 -5.49 1.45 5.67
CA SER A 41 -6.67 1.57 4.80
C SER A 41 -6.51 0.75 3.52
N PHE A 42 -7.54 0.79 2.66
CA PHE A 42 -7.59 0.11 1.39
C PHE A 42 -7.78 1.12 0.27
N HIS A 43 -7.00 1.00 -0.81
CA HIS A 43 -7.05 1.94 -1.92
C HIS A 43 -7.04 1.24 -3.27
N ASN A 44 -7.72 1.84 -4.24
CA ASN A 44 -7.60 1.48 -5.64
C ASN A 44 -6.60 2.43 -6.31
N THR A 45 -5.43 1.90 -6.67
CA THR A 45 -4.35 2.69 -7.28
C THR A 45 -4.18 2.42 -8.77
N GLY A 46 -5.14 1.74 -9.40
CA GLY A 46 -5.12 1.43 -10.83
C GLY A 46 -4.06 0.41 -11.27
N VAL A 47 -3.49 -0.36 -10.34
CA VAL A 47 -2.55 -1.46 -10.67
C VAL A 47 -3.21 -2.41 -11.68
N PRO A 48 -2.52 -2.78 -12.78
CA PRO A 48 -3.12 -3.60 -13.84
C PRO A 48 -3.40 -5.04 -13.37
N PRO A 49 -4.33 -5.75 -14.03
CA PRO A 49 -4.47 -7.19 -13.85
C PRO A 49 -3.25 -7.93 -14.40
N VAL A 50 -2.95 -9.09 -13.83
CA VAL A 50 -1.93 -10.02 -14.34
C VAL A 50 -2.59 -10.96 -15.36
N ALA A 51 -1.95 -11.16 -16.51
CA ALA A 51 -2.46 -12.08 -17.53
C ALA A 51 -2.59 -13.50 -16.97
N ASN A 52 -3.68 -14.18 -17.31
CA ASN A 52 -4.00 -15.55 -16.89
C ASN A 52 -4.25 -15.75 -15.39
N LEU A 53 -4.37 -14.69 -14.59
CA LEU A 53 -4.94 -14.79 -13.24
C LEU A 53 -6.44 -14.50 -13.25
N PRO A 54 -7.22 -15.11 -12.35
CA PRO A 54 -8.62 -14.74 -12.15
C PRO A 54 -8.76 -13.24 -11.83
N PRO A 55 -9.89 -12.61 -12.18
CA PRO A 55 -10.17 -11.25 -11.74
C PRO A 55 -10.10 -11.13 -10.22
N ASP A 56 -9.34 -10.14 -9.74
CA ASP A 56 -9.27 -9.77 -8.34
C ASP A 56 -9.91 -8.38 -8.18
N ARG A 57 -11.05 -8.31 -7.49
CA ARG A 57 -11.74 -7.06 -7.18
C ARG A 57 -11.39 -6.55 -5.78
N GLY A 58 -10.32 -7.06 -5.18
CA GLY A 58 -9.77 -6.63 -3.91
C GLY A 58 -10.77 -6.78 -2.77
N ARG A 59 -10.92 -5.72 -1.97
CA ARG A 59 -11.78 -5.71 -0.79
C ARG A 59 -13.23 -6.10 -1.10
N MET A 60 -13.75 -5.78 -2.29
CA MET A 60 -15.11 -6.14 -2.68
C MET A 60 -15.38 -7.65 -2.62
N ASP A 61 -14.44 -8.47 -3.10
CA ASP A 61 -14.58 -9.94 -3.05
C ASP A 61 -14.19 -10.48 -1.67
N ALA A 62 -13.23 -9.83 -1.00
CA ALA A 62 -12.74 -10.26 0.32
C ALA A 62 -13.78 -10.10 1.44
N VAL A 63 -14.68 -9.11 1.36
CA VAL A 63 -15.75 -8.91 2.36
C VAL A 63 -16.58 -10.17 2.55
N ALA A 64 -17.08 -10.76 1.46
CA ALA A 64 -17.90 -11.96 1.53
C ALA A 64 -17.13 -13.16 2.10
N GLN A 65 -15.83 -13.26 1.79
CA GLN A 65 -14.96 -14.29 2.33
C GLN A 65 -14.78 -14.13 3.85
N VAL A 66 -14.49 -12.91 4.31
CA VAL A 66 -14.35 -12.61 5.74
C VAL A 66 -15.65 -12.87 6.48
N GLU A 67 -16.82 -12.53 5.94
CA GLU A 67 -18.11 -12.81 6.58
C GLU A 67 -18.43 -14.31 6.69
N ALA A 68 -18.01 -15.10 5.71
CA ALA A 68 -18.21 -16.54 5.70
C ALA A 68 -17.17 -17.33 6.51
N ASP A 69 -16.03 -16.72 6.84
CA ASP A 69 -14.93 -17.39 7.53
C ASP A 69 -15.32 -17.80 8.96
N PRO A 70 -15.28 -19.09 9.33
CA PRO A 70 -15.62 -19.54 10.69
C PRO A 70 -14.64 -19.04 11.77
N PHE A 71 -13.46 -18.56 11.37
CA PHE A 71 -12.46 -17.92 12.24
C PHE A 71 -12.63 -16.40 12.29
N ASN A 72 -13.64 -15.83 11.64
CA ASN A 72 -13.95 -14.42 11.81
C ASN A 72 -14.46 -14.13 13.22
N CYS A 73 -14.57 -12.85 13.52
CA CYS A 73 -14.93 -12.38 14.84
C CYS A 73 -16.35 -12.79 15.29
N PHE A 74 -17.29 -13.16 14.41
CA PHE A 74 -18.60 -13.71 14.77
C PHE A 74 -18.70 -15.24 14.59
N GLY A 75 -17.58 -15.88 14.23
CA GLY A 75 -17.52 -17.30 13.95
C GLY A 75 -17.44 -18.17 15.21
N ALA A 76 -17.50 -19.48 15.00
CA ALA A 76 -17.53 -20.48 16.08
C ALA A 76 -16.22 -20.55 16.89
N PHE A 77 -15.12 -20.03 16.32
CA PHE A 77 -13.78 -20.06 16.94
C PHE A 77 -13.40 -18.73 17.62
N ARG A 78 -14.37 -17.84 17.85
CA ARG A 78 -14.18 -16.60 18.59
C ARG A 78 -13.76 -16.88 20.04
N ASP A 79 -12.74 -16.17 20.49
CA ASP A 79 -12.47 -15.94 21.91
C ASP A 79 -13.16 -14.64 22.39
N GLY A 80 -13.81 -14.68 23.55
CA GLY A 80 -14.43 -13.52 24.19
C GLY A 80 -15.80 -13.10 23.64
N ASP A 81 -16.33 -11.97 24.11
CA ASP A 81 -17.72 -11.56 23.87
C ASP A 81 -17.95 -10.81 22.54
N ALA A 82 -19.12 -11.04 21.91
CA ALA A 82 -19.51 -10.47 20.62
C ALA A 82 -19.57 -8.93 20.61
N SER A 83 -19.65 -8.26 21.76
CA SER A 83 -19.53 -6.80 21.84
C SER A 83 -18.15 -6.28 21.43
N ALA A 84 -17.08 -7.09 21.53
CA ALA A 84 -15.73 -6.73 21.10
C ALA A 84 -15.54 -6.72 19.57
N CYS A 85 -16.59 -7.03 18.82
CA CYS A 85 -16.56 -7.29 17.38
C CYS A 85 -16.85 -6.06 16.52
N GLY A 86 -16.50 -4.87 17.01
CA GLY A 86 -16.85 -3.59 16.39
C GLY A 86 -16.42 -3.49 14.92
N GLU A 87 -15.18 -3.90 14.62
CA GLU A 87 -14.63 -3.84 13.26
C GLU A 87 -15.46 -4.64 12.26
N LEU A 88 -15.82 -5.88 12.58
CA LEU A 88 -16.62 -6.72 11.69
C LEU A 88 -18.10 -6.30 11.69
N ARG A 89 -18.62 -5.81 12.82
CA ARG A 89 -20.00 -5.33 12.96
C ARG A 89 -20.28 -4.14 12.07
N PHE A 90 -19.34 -3.20 12.00
CA PHE A 90 -19.47 -1.94 11.27
C PHE A 90 -18.64 -1.92 9.98
N MET A 91 -18.13 -3.08 9.56
CA MET A 91 -17.44 -3.21 8.29
C MET A 91 -18.36 -2.80 7.14
N VAL A 92 -17.83 -1.97 6.24
CA VAL A 92 -18.48 -1.65 4.97
C VAL A 92 -18.58 -2.91 4.13
N LYS A 93 -19.81 -3.28 3.75
CA LYS A 93 -20.08 -4.56 3.06
C LYS A 93 -20.30 -4.43 1.55
N ALA A 94 -20.65 -3.24 1.09
CA ALA A 94 -20.92 -2.95 -0.30
C ALA A 94 -20.66 -1.47 -0.56
N GLY A 95 -20.27 -1.14 -1.78
CA GLY A 95 -20.01 0.23 -2.20
C GLY A 95 -18.90 0.29 -3.25
N PRO A 96 -18.90 1.35 -4.10
CA PRO A 96 -17.87 1.53 -5.12
C PRO A 96 -16.45 1.65 -4.55
N GLU A 97 -16.31 2.10 -3.30
CA GLU A 97 -15.04 2.22 -2.57
C GLU A 97 -14.36 0.88 -2.26
N LEU A 98 -15.08 -0.24 -2.37
CA LEU A 98 -14.50 -1.56 -2.17
C LEU A 98 -13.85 -2.13 -3.45
N VAL A 99 -14.23 -1.59 -4.62
CA VAL A 99 -13.85 -2.13 -5.93
C VAL A 99 -12.36 -1.94 -6.17
N ARG A 100 -11.64 -3.07 -6.29
CA ARG A 100 -10.18 -3.14 -6.48
C ARG A 100 -9.41 -2.34 -5.41
N ALA A 101 -9.97 -2.25 -4.21
CA ALA A 101 -9.30 -1.61 -3.09
C ALA A 101 -8.42 -2.65 -2.37
N TYR A 102 -7.13 -2.36 -2.25
CA TYR A 102 -6.15 -3.25 -1.60
C TYR A 102 -5.51 -2.54 -0.42
N LYS A 103 -5.21 -3.29 0.64
CA LYS A 103 -4.61 -2.72 1.85
C LYS A 103 -3.27 -2.06 1.53
N THR A 104 -3.06 -0.83 2.02
CA THR A 104 -1.75 -0.16 1.93
C THR A 104 -0.69 -1.02 2.62
N PRO A 105 0.29 -1.60 1.91
CA PRO A 105 1.31 -2.41 2.56
C PRO A 105 2.24 -1.52 3.38
N SER A 106 2.81 -2.08 4.46
CA SER A 106 3.93 -1.44 5.14
C SER A 106 5.13 -1.38 4.20
N LEU A 107 5.81 -0.24 4.12
CA LEU A 107 7.03 -0.13 3.32
C LEU A 107 8.29 -0.60 4.06
N ARG A 108 8.21 -0.90 5.37
CA ARG A 108 9.33 -1.49 6.11
C ARG A 108 9.59 -2.92 5.65
N GLY A 109 10.83 -3.20 5.29
CA GLY A 109 11.26 -4.46 4.69
C GLY A 109 10.65 -4.74 3.31
N ALA A 110 9.99 -3.77 2.67
CA ALA A 110 9.34 -4.00 1.37
C ALA A 110 10.36 -3.99 0.23
N ALA A 111 11.42 -3.18 0.32
CA ALA A 111 12.37 -2.97 -0.75
C ALA A 111 13.07 -4.26 -1.23
N THR A 112 13.18 -5.27 -0.37
CA THR A 112 13.90 -6.53 -0.63
C THR A 112 12.99 -7.69 -1.01
N ARG A 113 11.70 -7.45 -1.29
CA ARG A 113 10.70 -8.50 -1.54
C ARG A 113 10.01 -8.36 -2.91
N PRO A 114 10.73 -8.44 -4.03
CA PRO A 114 10.08 -8.61 -5.33
C PRO A 114 9.42 -10.01 -5.43
N PRO A 115 8.38 -10.18 -6.27
CA PRO A 115 7.70 -9.13 -7.03
C PRO A 115 6.75 -8.29 -6.15
N TYR A 116 6.39 -7.09 -6.62
CA TYR A 116 5.60 -6.10 -5.89
C TYR A 116 4.12 -6.10 -6.32
N MET A 117 3.30 -5.41 -5.53
CA MET A 117 1.83 -5.34 -5.62
C MET A 117 1.12 -6.66 -5.23
N HIS A 118 -0.21 -6.65 -5.22
CA HIS A 118 -1.02 -7.72 -4.63
C HIS A 118 -0.92 -9.06 -5.36
N ALA A 119 -0.54 -9.06 -6.65
CA ALA A 119 -0.39 -10.26 -7.46
C ALA A 119 0.96 -10.34 -8.19
N GLY A 120 1.97 -9.57 -7.75
CA GLY A 120 3.31 -9.60 -8.34
C GLY A 120 3.41 -8.91 -9.71
N GLN A 121 2.62 -7.86 -9.94
CA GLN A 121 2.56 -7.12 -11.21
C GLN A 121 3.89 -6.50 -11.64
N PHE A 122 4.73 -6.13 -10.67
CA PHE A 122 5.97 -5.40 -10.93
C PHE A 122 7.16 -6.17 -10.39
N SER A 123 8.22 -6.24 -11.18
CA SER A 123 9.47 -6.93 -10.85
C SER A 123 10.42 -6.06 -10.01
N SER A 124 10.25 -4.73 -10.07
CA SER A 124 11.19 -3.77 -9.48
C SER A 124 10.48 -2.56 -8.84
N LEU A 125 11.17 -1.89 -7.91
CA LEU A 125 10.71 -0.61 -7.36
C LEU A 125 10.63 0.51 -8.41
N ASP A 126 11.43 0.46 -9.47
CA ASP A 126 11.34 1.45 -10.56
C ASP A 126 10.00 1.32 -11.30
N GLU A 127 9.56 0.09 -11.58
CA GLU A 127 8.23 -0.17 -12.17
C GLU A 127 7.10 0.29 -11.24
N VAL A 128 7.22 0.07 -9.93
CA VAL A 128 6.29 0.60 -8.92
C VAL A 128 6.21 2.13 -8.99
N VAL A 129 7.35 2.82 -8.94
CA VAL A 129 7.38 4.29 -8.97
C VAL A 129 6.92 4.83 -10.33
N ALA A 130 7.24 4.14 -11.43
CA ALA A 130 6.76 4.49 -12.76
C ALA A 130 5.22 4.39 -12.87
N HIS A 131 4.62 3.36 -12.26
CA HIS A 131 3.17 3.22 -12.16
C HIS A 131 2.53 4.44 -11.51
N TYR A 132 3.00 4.85 -10.32
CA TYR A 132 2.48 6.05 -9.64
C TYR A 132 2.79 7.35 -10.38
N SER A 133 3.94 7.43 -11.06
CA SER A 133 4.26 8.60 -11.88
C SER A 133 3.29 8.79 -13.05
N LYS A 134 2.83 7.68 -13.66
CA LYS A 134 1.85 7.69 -14.76
C LYS A 134 0.41 7.77 -14.26
N ALA A 135 0.12 7.13 -13.14
CA ALA A 135 -1.20 6.99 -12.51
C ALA A 135 -2.31 6.66 -13.54
N PRO A 136 -2.25 5.49 -14.21
CA PRO A 136 -3.30 5.11 -15.14
C PRO A 136 -4.65 4.98 -14.42
N ALA A 137 -5.74 5.16 -15.18
CA ALA A 137 -7.08 4.86 -14.70
C ALA A 137 -7.17 3.38 -14.31
N SER A 138 -8.00 3.09 -13.29
CA SER A 138 -8.27 1.71 -12.91
C SER A 138 -9.12 1.03 -13.98
N VAL A 139 -8.89 -0.26 -14.19
CA VAL A 139 -9.70 -1.07 -15.12
C VAL A 139 -11.14 -1.29 -14.61
N GLU A 140 -11.35 -1.11 -13.30
CA GLU A 140 -12.65 -1.17 -12.65
C GLU A 140 -12.63 -0.25 -11.41
N GLY A 141 -13.74 0.44 -11.14
CA GLY A 141 -13.81 1.42 -10.05
C GLY A 141 -13.02 2.70 -10.34
N VAL A 142 -12.69 3.45 -9.30
CA VAL A 142 -12.01 4.76 -9.41
C VAL A 142 -10.59 4.64 -8.85
N SER A 143 -9.60 5.05 -9.63
CA SER A 143 -8.23 5.17 -9.15
C SER A 143 -8.10 6.43 -8.29
N GLU A 144 -7.53 6.30 -7.11
CA GLU A 144 -7.33 7.38 -6.14
C GLU A 144 -6.03 8.17 -6.36
N VAL A 145 -5.20 7.72 -7.32
CA VAL A 145 -3.92 8.35 -7.63
C VAL A 145 -4.01 9.23 -8.87
N HIS A 146 -3.18 10.27 -8.90
CA HIS A 146 -3.09 11.22 -10.02
C HIS A 146 -1.68 11.29 -10.58
N PRO A 147 -1.50 11.62 -11.87
CA PRO A 147 -0.18 11.62 -12.49
C PRO A 147 0.78 12.60 -11.82
N LEU A 148 1.91 12.07 -11.31
CA LEU A 148 2.91 12.87 -10.60
C LEU A 148 3.96 13.50 -11.54
N GLN A 149 4.06 13.00 -12.78
CA GLN A 149 4.99 13.50 -13.80
C GLN A 149 6.43 13.63 -13.28
N LEU A 150 6.95 12.56 -12.68
CA LEU A 150 8.28 12.51 -12.10
C LEU A 150 9.34 12.36 -13.20
N SER A 151 10.40 13.15 -13.11
CA SER A 151 11.59 12.98 -13.94
C SER A 151 12.33 11.69 -13.59
N ASN A 152 13.21 11.22 -14.48
CA ASN A 152 14.03 10.03 -14.22
C ASN A 152 14.85 10.14 -12.92
N ARG A 153 15.37 11.34 -12.62
CA ARG A 153 16.10 11.61 -11.37
C ARG A 153 15.19 11.51 -10.16
N GLU A 154 13.99 12.09 -10.21
CA GLU A 154 13.04 12.00 -9.09
C GLU A 154 12.58 10.57 -8.82
N ARG A 155 12.37 9.76 -9.87
CA ARG A 155 12.07 8.33 -9.70
C ARG A 155 13.24 7.60 -9.04
N ALA A 156 14.47 7.83 -9.51
CA ALA A 156 15.67 7.22 -8.93
C ALA A 156 15.84 7.60 -7.46
N ALA A 157 15.62 8.87 -7.11
CA ALA A 157 15.67 9.36 -5.73
C ALA A 157 14.65 8.65 -4.84
N LEU A 158 13.39 8.52 -5.29
CA LEU A 158 12.36 7.77 -4.56
C LEU A 158 12.77 6.31 -4.34
N VAL A 159 13.29 5.64 -5.37
CA VAL A 159 13.77 4.26 -5.24
C VAL A 159 14.93 4.17 -4.24
N ALA A 160 15.87 5.12 -4.26
CA ALA A 160 16.97 5.19 -3.30
C ALA A 160 16.43 5.32 -1.87
N PHE A 161 15.49 6.24 -1.63
CA PHE A 161 14.83 6.37 -0.33
C PHE A 161 14.13 5.07 0.10
N LEU A 162 13.33 4.45 -0.78
CA LEU A 162 12.61 3.21 -0.44
C LEU A 162 13.56 2.07 -0.04
N LYS A 163 14.75 2.00 -0.62
CA LYS A 163 15.79 1.01 -0.25
C LYS A 163 16.33 1.23 1.16
N THR A 164 16.29 2.44 1.70
CA THR A 164 16.67 2.69 3.11
C THR A 164 15.69 2.06 4.11
N LEU A 165 14.50 1.64 3.65
CA LEU A 165 13.48 0.97 4.45
C LEU A 165 13.60 -0.56 4.43
N ALA A 166 14.71 -1.12 3.95
CA ALA A 166 14.89 -2.56 3.73
C ALA A 166 14.98 -3.41 5.02
N GLU A 167 15.22 -2.78 6.18
CA GLU A 167 15.35 -3.43 7.50
C GLU A 167 14.19 -3.10 8.45
#